data_AF-A0A3D4T2D9-F1
#
_entry.id   AF-A0A3D4T2D9-F1
#
_cell.length_a   1.000
_cell.length_b   1.000
_cell.length_c   1.000
_cell.angle_alpha   90.00
_cell.angle_beta   90.00
_cell.angle_gamma   90.00
#
_symmetry.space_group_name_H-M   'P 1'
#
loop_
_entity.id
_entity.type
_entity.pdbx_description
1 polymer ?
#
loop_
_entity_poly.entity_id
_entity_poly.type
_entity_poly.pdbx_seq_one_letter_code
_entity_poly.pdbx_strand_id
1 'polypeptide(L)'
;MVPASPACATVRVPVIGVARVLSSVVATADRSIGAMSNGSEVSDQGSSTTGQDGATGRRGVNRRAVLALVIALVFVAAVLGGAKILVDRNVYTAVAMGPVDSPAADSQTCADVVGALPDRTSDYRSVDVADPAPAGTAAYRDSGGTELTVRCGVNLPAQYSVLSETTGHGGVEWLQVTDATPGSDLTTWYSVGVSPVVAVTGSHGADDAAALTGFGTALAGHTDGADAPAPAPVPLTDLRQDAASGAAADRCTGLLDGLPDGFGDYRRIAADDPRAADLPDRAAAWTAPGLEPVVVRCGVRLSDSYQAGARLTQINDVPWFEDTALAQGSTAGVWYALGYAPTVAVSLPTDAGNQVLTQVSEQIAGSFRKTGE
;
A
#
# COMPACT_ATOMS: atom_id res chain seq x y z
N MET A 1 -2.70 -16.52 -52.36
CA MET A 1 -2.11 -15.20 -52.67
C MET A 1 -2.53 -14.25 -51.57
N VAL A 2 -1.61 -13.96 -50.66
CA VAL A 2 -1.79 -13.07 -49.51
C VAL A 2 -0.82 -11.90 -49.73
N PRO A 3 -1.26 -10.63 -49.66
CA PRO A 3 -0.34 -9.50 -49.82
C PRO A 3 0.50 -9.32 -48.56
N ALA A 4 1.79 -9.02 -48.78
CA ALA A 4 2.79 -8.83 -47.75
C ALA A 4 2.58 -7.52 -46.97
N SER A 5 2.72 -7.61 -45.64
CA SER A 5 2.77 -6.47 -44.71
C SER A 5 4.05 -5.63 -44.91
N PRO A 6 4.00 -4.30 -44.74
CA PRO A 6 5.20 -3.46 -44.74
C PRO A 6 5.99 -3.57 -43.42
N ALA A 7 7.32 -3.56 -43.55
CA ALA A 7 8.27 -3.68 -42.47
C ALA A 7 8.28 -2.47 -41.51
N CYS A 8 8.36 -2.74 -40.20
CA CYS A 8 8.61 -1.75 -39.15
C CYS A 8 9.97 -1.07 -39.35
N ALA A 9 9.97 0.26 -39.43
CA ALA A 9 11.17 1.08 -39.36
C ALA A 9 11.56 1.29 -37.89
N THR A 10 12.75 0.81 -37.52
CA THR A 10 13.35 1.04 -36.20
C THR A 10 13.89 2.47 -36.10
N VAL A 11 13.19 3.34 -35.38
CA VAL A 11 13.69 4.69 -35.06
C VAL A 11 14.72 4.58 -33.94
N ARG A 12 15.99 4.87 -34.23
CA ARG A 12 17.06 5.05 -33.23
C ARG A 12 17.02 6.47 -32.68
N VAL A 13 16.67 6.63 -31.41
CA VAL A 13 16.81 7.89 -30.67
C VAL A 13 18.27 8.02 -30.22
N PRO A 14 18.98 9.12 -30.52
CA PRO A 14 20.33 9.34 -30.02
C PRO A 14 20.30 9.75 -28.55
N VAL A 15 20.93 8.94 -27.68
CA VAL A 15 21.24 9.30 -26.30
C VAL A 15 22.36 10.36 -26.33
N ILE A 16 21.99 11.64 -26.18
CA ILE A 16 22.94 12.73 -26.01
C ILE A 16 23.46 12.66 -24.56
N GLY A 17 24.65 12.09 -24.41
CA GLY A 17 25.31 11.90 -23.12
C GLY A 17 25.64 13.22 -22.41
N VAL A 18 25.08 13.37 -21.21
CA VAL A 18 25.33 14.43 -20.22
C VAL A 18 26.81 14.48 -19.77
N ALA A 19 27.61 13.47 -20.08
CA ALA A 19 29.03 13.38 -19.71
C ALA A 19 29.96 14.37 -20.43
N ARG A 20 29.56 15.02 -21.53
CA ARG A 20 30.47 15.89 -22.31
C ARG A 20 30.59 17.34 -21.80
N VAL A 21 29.68 17.82 -20.95
CA VAL A 21 29.71 19.21 -20.48
C VAL A 21 30.67 19.39 -19.30
N LEU A 22 30.82 18.36 -18.45
CA LEU A 22 31.70 18.39 -17.27
C LEU A 22 33.20 18.41 -17.61
N SER A 23 33.63 17.87 -18.76
CA SER A 23 35.06 17.88 -19.14
C SER A 23 35.56 19.23 -19.65
N SER A 24 34.68 20.16 -20.07
CA SER A 24 35.13 21.46 -20.61
C SER A 24 35.48 22.48 -19.51
N VAL A 25 34.86 22.38 -18.34
CA VAL A 25 35.03 23.36 -17.25
C VAL A 25 36.30 23.09 -16.44
N VAL A 26 36.72 21.82 -16.30
CA VAL A 26 37.93 21.44 -15.55
C VAL A 26 39.22 21.74 -16.32
N ALA A 27 39.19 21.70 -17.67
CA ALA A 27 40.38 21.93 -18.50
C ALA A 27 40.86 23.39 -18.58
N THR A 28 40.04 24.37 -18.20
CA THR A 28 40.40 25.81 -18.20
C THR A 28 41.03 26.30 -16.91
N ALA A 29 40.98 25.52 -15.81
CA ALA A 29 41.57 25.92 -14.53
C ALA A 29 43.06 25.54 -14.40
N ASP A 30 43.56 24.62 -15.21
CA ASP A 30 44.91 24.03 -15.07
C ASP A 30 46.00 24.70 -15.95
N ARG A 31 45.62 25.70 -16.76
CA ARG A 31 46.55 26.36 -17.71
C ARG A 31 47.27 27.60 -17.20
N SER A 32 47.04 28.01 -15.95
CA SER A 32 47.62 29.23 -15.36
C SER A 32 48.77 28.99 -14.38
N ILE A 33 49.18 27.74 -14.15
CA ILE A 33 50.25 27.39 -13.21
C ILE A 33 51.22 26.41 -13.88
N GLY A 34 52.30 26.91 -14.51
CA GLY A 34 53.43 26.04 -14.90
C GLY A 34 54.10 26.36 -16.24
N ALA A 35 54.95 27.38 -16.26
CA ALA A 35 56.16 27.51 -17.10
C ALA A 35 56.80 28.86 -16.70
N MET A 36 57.99 28.94 -16.14
CA MET A 36 59.25 28.67 -16.82
C MET A 36 60.36 28.40 -15.81
N SER A 37 61.16 27.37 -16.12
CA SER A 37 62.38 26.98 -15.44
C SER A 37 63.59 27.36 -16.31
N ASN A 38 64.58 27.97 -15.64
CA ASN A 38 66.03 27.94 -15.85
C ASN A 38 66.70 28.57 -17.10
N GLY A 39 67.66 29.45 -16.81
CA GLY A 39 68.70 29.94 -17.70
C GLY A 39 69.60 30.93 -16.96
N SER A 40 70.72 30.44 -16.46
CA SER A 40 71.75 31.10 -15.64
C SER A 40 72.52 32.22 -16.35
N GLU A 41 72.73 33.36 -15.69
CA GLU A 41 73.92 34.20 -15.87
C GLU A 41 74.22 35.02 -14.60
N VAL A 42 75.51 35.15 -14.29
CA VAL A 42 76.10 35.76 -13.08
C VAL A 42 76.47 37.21 -13.38
N SER A 43 76.17 38.15 -12.46
CA SER A 43 77.08 39.24 -12.04
C SER A 43 76.47 40.12 -10.94
N ASP A 44 77.11 40.05 -9.77
CA ASP A 44 77.55 41.17 -8.90
C ASP A 44 76.78 42.51 -8.88
N GLN A 45 76.23 42.86 -7.70
CA GLN A 45 76.63 44.03 -6.87
C GLN A 45 75.53 44.46 -5.87
N GLY A 46 75.94 44.59 -4.60
CA GLY A 46 75.62 45.78 -3.79
C GLY A 46 74.34 45.80 -2.94
N SER A 47 74.52 45.77 -1.62
CA SER A 47 74.03 46.75 -0.62
C SER A 47 72.55 47.20 -0.75
N SER A 48 71.66 47.14 0.24
CA SER A 48 71.77 47.32 1.68
C SER A 48 70.34 47.24 2.25
N THR A 49 70.23 47.03 3.56
CA THR A 49 69.12 47.35 4.50
C THR A 49 67.98 48.22 3.95
N THR A 50 66.70 48.02 4.31
CA THR A 50 66.14 48.43 5.61
C THR A 50 64.69 47.91 5.72
N GLY A 51 64.28 47.52 6.93
CA GLY A 51 62.91 47.09 7.20
C GLY A 51 61.87 48.21 7.15
N GLN A 52 60.60 47.81 7.08
CA GLN A 52 59.50 48.63 7.57
C GLN A 52 58.32 47.72 7.96
N ASP A 53 58.12 47.59 9.26
CA ASP A 53 56.87 47.19 9.89
C ASP A 53 55.79 48.25 9.64
N GLY A 54 54.55 47.77 9.52
CA GLY A 54 53.36 48.50 9.94
C GLY A 54 52.54 49.17 8.85
N ALA A 55 51.36 48.60 8.57
CA ALA A 55 50.11 49.37 8.39
C ALA A 55 48.89 48.43 8.28
N THR A 56 48.22 48.25 9.42
CA THR A 56 46.77 48.37 9.57
C THR A 56 45.89 48.23 8.31
N GLY A 57 45.22 47.07 8.26
CA GLY A 57 43.79 46.92 7.96
C GLY A 57 43.11 47.98 7.09
N ARG A 58 43.08 47.74 5.78
CA ARG A 58 42.00 48.24 4.91
C ARG A 58 41.38 47.05 4.21
N ARG A 59 40.24 46.57 4.73
CA ARG A 59 39.35 45.61 4.03
C ARG A 59 38.80 46.30 2.79
N GLY A 60 39.61 46.40 1.74
CA GLY A 60 39.13 46.60 0.39
C GLY A 60 38.41 45.33 0.02
N VAL A 61 37.09 45.30 0.23
CA VAL A 61 36.25 44.24 -0.30
C VAL A 61 36.54 44.18 -1.80
N ASN A 62 37.29 43.15 -2.22
CA ASN A 62 37.72 42.99 -3.60
C ASN A 62 36.46 42.97 -4.46
N ARG A 63 36.17 44.05 -5.20
CA ARG A 63 34.97 44.13 -6.07
C ARG A 63 34.85 42.92 -6.99
N ARG A 64 35.98 42.36 -7.41
CA ARG A 64 36.08 41.12 -8.18
C ARG A 64 35.63 39.88 -7.41
N ALA A 65 35.99 39.76 -6.13
CA ALA A 65 35.55 38.65 -5.27
C ALA A 65 34.06 38.73 -4.95
N VAL A 66 33.52 39.94 -4.71
CA VAL A 66 32.08 40.14 -4.53
C VAL A 66 31.31 39.81 -5.80
N LEU A 67 31.80 40.26 -6.96
CA LEU A 67 31.16 39.95 -8.24
C LEU A 67 31.14 38.44 -8.51
N ALA A 68 32.25 37.74 -8.26
CA ALA A 68 32.32 36.29 -8.41
C ALA A 68 31.33 35.57 -7.46
N LEU A 69 31.23 36.02 -6.20
CA LEU A 69 30.28 35.46 -5.24
C LEU A 69 28.82 35.69 -5.69
N VAL A 70 28.49 36.89 -6.15
CA VAL A 70 27.13 37.21 -6.63
C VAL A 70 26.77 36.35 -7.84
N ILE A 71 27.69 36.20 -8.80
CA ILE A 71 27.46 35.34 -9.97
C ILE A 71 27.27 33.88 -9.55
N ALA A 72 28.09 33.38 -8.62
CA ALA A 72 27.96 32.03 -8.09
C ALA A 72 26.59 31.81 -7.43
N LEU A 73 26.12 32.75 -6.61
CA LEU A 73 24.82 32.67 -5.95
C LEU A 73 23.66 32.71 -6.97
N VAL A 74 23.74 33.58 -7.97
CA VAL A 74 22.73 33.64 -9.05
C VAL A 74 22.72 32.35 -9.86
N PHE A 75 23.89 31.80 -10.19
CA PHE A 75 23.99 30.53 -10.92
C PHE A 75 23.39 29.38 -10.11
N VAL A 76 23.71 29.28 -8.81
CA VAL A 76 23.12 28.26 -7.93
C VAL A 76 21.59 28.41 -7.87
N ALA A 77 21.08 29.64 -7.69
CA ALA A 77 19.65 29.89 -7.69
C ALA A 77 18.98 29.51 -9.02
N ALA A 78 19.63 29.80 -10.16
CA ALA A 78 19.13 29.43 -11.48
C ALA A 78 19.13 27.91 -11.71
N VAL A 79 20.18 27.19 -11.27
CA VAL A 79 20.24 25.73 -11.35
C VAL A 79 19.17 25.08 -10.47
N LEU A 80 19.01 25.54 -9.22
CA LEU A 80 17.97 25.04 -8.32
C LEU A 80 16.56 25.34 -8.85
N GLY A 81 16.34 26.54 -9.40
CA GLY A 81 15.09 26.91 -10.05
C GLY A 81 14.79 26.04 -11.28
N GLY A 82 15.78 25.84 -12.14
CA GLY A 82 15.66 24.97 -13.32
C GLY A 82 15.38 23.51 -12.96
N ALA A 83 16.08 22.98 -11.95
CA ALA A 83 15.85 21.64 -11.43
C ALA A 83 14.43 21.49 -10.87
N LYS A 84 13.95 22.46 -10.08
CA LYS A 84 12.58 22.44 -9.53
C LYS A 84 11.52 22.48 -10.64
N ILE A 85 11.68 23.32 -11.65
CA ILE A 85 10.72 23.39 -12.78
C ILE A 85 10.69 22.07 -13.54
N LEU A 86 11.84 21.41 -13.73
CA LEU A 86 11.91 20.13 -14.41
C LEU A 86 11.22 19.03 -13.60
N VAL A 87 11.50 18.94 -12.29
CA VAL A 87 10.81 18.01 -11.38
C VAL A 87 9.31 18.27 -11.41
N ASP A 88 8.89 19.52 -11.30
CA ASP A 88 7.47 19.87 -11.27
C ASP A 88 6.74 19.42 -12.56
N ARG A 89 7.41 19.46 -13.71
CA ARG A 89 6.84 19.02 -14.99
C ARG A 89 6.87 17.51 -15.23
N ASN A 90 7.83 16.80 -14.62
CA ASN A 90 8.07 15.39 -14.91
C ASN A 90 7.50 14.44 -13.84
N VAL A 91 7.41 14.91 -12.60
CA VAL A 91 6.92 14.13 -11.45
C VAL A 91 5.42 14.37 -11.25
N TYR A 92 4.98 15.62 -11.16
CA TYR A 92 3.58 15.97 -10.90
C TYR A 92 2.72 15.97 -12.19
N THR A 93 2.82 14.88 -12.96
CA THR A 93 1.98 14.66 -14.15
C THR A 93 0.64 14.05 -13.78
N ALA A 94 -0.34 14.21 -14.68
CA ALA A 94 -1.68 13.72 -14.47
C ALA A 94 -1.72 12.18 -14.26
N VAL A 95 -2.66 11.73 -13.43
CA VAL A 95 -2.84 10.32 -13.09
C VAL A 95 -3.98 9.71 -13.89
N ALA A 96 -3.73 8.57 -14.55
CA ALA A 96 -4.77 7.85 -15.27
C ALA A 96 -5.52 6.91 -14.32
N MET A 97 -6.84 7.04 -14.25
CA MET A 97 -7.69 6.21 -13.40
C MET A 97 -8.66 5.38 -14.23
N GLY A 98 -8.65 4.06 -14.02
CA GLY A 98 -9.64 3.17 -14.61
C GLY A 98 -11.03 3.33 -13.99
N PRO A 99 -12.09 2.86 -14.64
CA PRO A 99 -13.41 2.79 -14.02
C PRO A 99 -13.41 1.75 -12.88
N VAL A 100 -14.06 2.10 -11.77
CA VAL A 100 -14.36 1.22 -10.64
C VAL A 100 -15.85 1.38 -10.35
N ASP A 101 -16.49 0.34 -9.81
CA ASP A 101 -17.89 0.43 -9.40
C ASP A 101 -18.06 1.45 -8.26
N SER A 102 -18.61 2.61 -8.60
CA SER A 102 -18.76 3.76 -7.72
C SER A 102 -20.13 4.43 -7.92
N PRO A 103 -21.22 3.79 -7.45
CA PRO A 103 -22.59 4.19 -7.75
C PRO A 103 -22.96 5.59 -7.22
N ALA A 104 -22.23 6.10 -6.21
CA ALA A 104 -22.46 7.41 -5.62
C ALA A 104 -21.46 8.49 -6.09
N ALA A 105 -20.58 8.18 -7.05
CA ALA A 105 -19.51 9.09 -7.49
C ALA A 105 -20.03 10.42 -8.06
N ASP A 106 -21.19 10.40 -8.73
CA ASP A 106 -21.84 11.59 -9.30
C ASP A 106 -22.71 12.37 -8.30
N SER A 107 -22.71 11.99 -7.02
CA SER A 107 -23.48 12.68 -5.99
C SER A 107 -22.92 14.07 -5.67
N GLN A 108 -23.80 14.98 -5.21
CA GLN A 108 -23.37 16.30 -4.74
C GLN A 108 -22.38 16.18 -3.57
N THR A 109 -22.60 15.22 -2.65
CA THR A 109 -21.69 14.98 -1.53
C THR A 109 -20.29 14.61 -2.01
N CYS A 110 -20.15 13.77 -3.05
CA CYS A 110 -18.84 13.46 -3.60
C CYS A 110 -18.18 14.65 -4.31
N ALA A 111 -18.96 15.50 -4.98
CA ALA A 111 -18.43 16.74 -5.55
C ALA A 111 -17.92 17.69 -4.45
N ASP A 112 -18.64 17.80 -3.34
CA ASP A 112 -18.25 18.62 -2.19
C ASP A 112 -17.01 18.05 -1.48
N VAL A 113 -16.96 16.73 -1.26
CA VAL A 113 -15.78 16.04 -0.68
C VAL A 113 -14.55 16.27 -1.55
N VAL A 114 -14.63 16.03 -2.86
CA VAL A 114 -13.49 16.23 -3.79
C VAL A 114 -13.07 17.70 -3.82
N GLY A 115 -14.02 18.63 -3.80
CA GLY A 115 -13.75 20.07 -3.74
C GLY A 115 -13.13 20.54 -2.42
N ALA A 116 -13.33 19.79 -1.34
CA ALA A 116 -12.77 20.07 -0.01
C ALA A 116 -11.43 19.35 0.27
N LEU A 117 -11.00 18.45 -0.61
CA LEU A 117 -9.73 17.76 -0.45
C LEU A 117 -8.56 18.76 -0.45
N PRO A 118 -7.53 18.55 0.38
CA PRO A 118 -6.44 19.49 0.48
C PRO A 118 -5.54 19.44 -0.77
N ASP A 119 -4.96 20.59 -1.15
CA ASP A 119 -3.95 20.66 -2.22
C ASP A 119 -2.69 19.85 -1.91
N ARG A 120 -2.43 19.59 -0.62
CA ARG A 120 -1.32 18.78 -0.11
C ARG A 120 -1.73 18.00 1.13
N THR A 121 -1.26 16.78 1.22
CA THR A 121 -1.37 15.97 2.44
C THR A 121 -0.08 15.18 2.63
N SER A 122 0.55 15.30 3.80
CA SER A 122 1.94 14.86 3.98
C SER A 122 2.86 15.34 2.83
N ASP A 123 3.65 14.46 2.23
CA ASP A 123 4.54 14.70 1.09
C ASP A 123 3.81 14.70 -0.27
N TYR A 124 2.52 14.36 -0.29
CA TYR A 124 1.70 14.27 -1.48
C TYR A 124 1.14 15.63 -1.87
N ARG A 125 1.20 15.94 -3.16
CA ARG A 125 0.62 17.13 -3.78
C ARG A 125 -0.43 16.74 -4.79
N SER A 126 -1.56 17.45 -4.80
CA SER A 126 -2.62 17.25 -5.78
C SER A 126 -2.10 17.46 -7.21
N VAL A 127 -2.53 16.59 -8.11
CA VAL A 127 -2.27 16.62 -9.55
C VAL A 127 -3.57 16.35 -10.30
N ASP A 128 -3.61 16.68 -11.59
CA ASP A 128 -4.79 16.44 -12.42
C ASP A 128 -5.05 14.93 -12.59
N VAL A 129 -6.32 14.56 -12.80
CA VAL A 129 -6.71 13.23 -13.28
C VAL A 129 -6.76 13.29 -14.81
N ALA A 130 -6.14 12.32 -15.47
CA ALA A 130 -6.07 12.28 -16.93
C ALA A 130 -7.45 12.00 -17.56
N ASP A 131 -7.73 12.64 -18.70
CA ASP A 131 -8.99 12.45 -19.41
C ASP A 131 -9.14 11.04 -20.01
N PRO A 132 -10.33 10.43 -19.93
CA PRO A 132 -11.53 10.93 -19.23
C PRO A 132 -11.44 10.73 -17.71
N ALA A 133 -11.53 11.84 -16.95
CA ALA A 133 -11.52 11.79 -15.49
C ALA A 133 -12.85 11.22 -14.96
N PRO A 134 -12.86 10.11 -14.20
CA PRO A 134 -14.09 9.61 -13.58
C PRO A 134 -14.63 10.59 -12.53
N ALA A 135 -15.94 10.62 -12.35
CA ALA A 135 -16.58 11.43 -11.31
C ALA A 135 -16.07 11.04 -9.91
N GLY A 136 -16.08 12.00 -8.97
CA GLY A 136 -15.71 11.74 -7.58
C GLY A 136 -14.24 11.34 -7.38
N THR A 137 -13.34 11.69 -8.30
CA THR A 137 -11.91 11.30 -8.22
C THR A 137 -10.97 12.47 -7.96
N ALA A 138 -9.86 12.18 -7.27
CA ALA A 138 -8.73 13.10 -7.13
C ALA A 138 -7.41 12.31 -7.13
N ALA A 139 -6.35 12.96 -7.56
CA ALA A 139 -5.03 12.37 -7.69
C ALA A 139 -3.97 13.19 -6.96
N TYR A 140 -2.97 12.47 -6.47
CA TYR A 140 -1.83 13.02 -5.78
C TYR A 140 -0.56 12.32 -6.22
N ARG A 141 0.56 13.06 -6.18
CA ARG A 141 1.90 12.47 -6.28
C ARG A 141 2.83 13.06 -5.23
N ASP A 142 3.78 12.26 -4.76
CA ASP A 142 4.90 12.75 -3.96
C ASP A 142 6.03 13.30 -4.86
N SER A 143 7.14 13.71 -4.24
CA SER A 143 8.32 14.19 -5.00
C SER A 143 9.11 13.09 -5.73
N GLY A 144 8.89 11.82 -5.39
CA GLY A 144 9.45 10.64 -6.06
C GLY A 144 8.62 10.14 -7.24
N GLY A 145 7.37 10.62 -7.38
CA GLY A 145 6.41 10.21 -8.40
C GLY A 145 5.46 9.11 -7.95
N THR A 146 5.55 8.67 -6.69
CA THR A 146 4.61 7.74 -6.07
C THR A 146 3.21 8.32 -6.15
N GLU A 147 2.26 7.49 -6.57
CA GLU A 147 0.89 7.89 -6.82
C GLU A 147 -0.01 7.57 -5.63
N LEU A 148 -0.93 8.48 -5.35
CA LEU A 148 -2.05 8.23 -4.45
C LEU A 148 -3.33 8.72 -5.13
N THR A 149 -4.35 7.87 -5.15
CA THR A 149 -5.64 8.15 -5.79
C THR A 149 -6.75 8.13 -4.77
N VAL A 150 -7.75 8.99 -4.97
CA VAL A 150 -8.95 9.09 -4.13
C VAL A 150 -10.17 8.86 -5.01
N ARG A 151 -11.10 8.03 -4.54
CA ARG A 151 -12.38 7.74 -5.20
C ARG A 151 -13.51 7.83 -4.18
N CYS A 152 -14.42 8.78 -4.37
CA CYS A 152 -15.62 8.91 -3.58
C CYS A 152 -16.79 8.14 -4.19
N GLY A 153 -17.64 7.58 -3.33
CA GLY A 153 -18.87 6.90 -3.71
C GLY A 153 -18.66 5.48 -4.21
N VAL A 154 -17.58 4.83 -3.78
CA VAL A 154 -17.29 3.40 -4.03
C VAL A 154 -18.15 2.50 -3.14
N ASN A 155 -18.26 1.23 -3.51
CA ASN A 155 -18.82 0.23 -2.60
C ASN A 155 -17.79 -0.15 -1.52
N LEU A 156 -18.24 -0.33 -0.29
CA LEU A 156 -17.41 -0.89 0.77
C LEU A 156 -17.18 -2.39 0.49
N PRO A 157 -15.95 -2.90 0.56
CA PRO A 157 -15.69 -4.27 0.19
C PRO A 157 -16.21 -5.25 1.25
N ALA A 158 -16.50 -6.49 0.83
CA ALA A 158 -16.95 -7.55 1.73
C ALA A 158 -15.92 -7.91 2.83
N GLN A 159 -14.66 -7.50 2.67
CA GLN A 159 -13.62 -7.57 3.70
C GLN A 159 -13.93 -6.77 4.97
N TYR A 160 -14.83 -5.78 4.91
CA TYR A 160 -15.27 -5.07 6.10
C TYR A 160 -16.24 -5.93 6.92
N SER A 161 -15.78 -6.40 8.07
CA SER A 161 -16.55 -7.23 8.99
C SER A 161 -16.41 -6.74 10.42
N VAL A 162 -17.21 -7.30 11.33
CA VAL A 162 -17.09 -7.04 12.78
C VAL A 162 -15.71 -7.44 13.34
N LEU A 163 -14.95 -8.27 12.63
CA LEU A 163 -13.59 -8.64 13.02
C LEU A 163 -12.50 -7.71 12.47
N SER A 164 -12.84 -6.83 11.53
CA SER A 164 -11.86 -5.99 10.85
C SER A 164 -11.22 -4.98 11.79
N GLU A 165 -9.93 -4.76 11.61
CA GLU A 165 -9.20 -3.70 12.32
C GLU A 165 -9.32 -2.40 11.53
N THR A 166 -9.66 -1.32 12.23
CA THR A 166 -9.76 0.03 11.66
C THR A 166 -8.81 0.97 12.36
N THR A 167 -8.44 2.04 11.66
CA THR A 167 -7.57 3.09 12.18
C THR A 167 -8.23 4.46 12.01
N GLY A 168 -8.35 5.21 13.11
CA GLY A 168 -8.93 6.55 13.09
C GLY A 168 -7.93 7.62 12.64
N HIS A 169 -8.24 8.32 11.54
CA HIS A 169 -7.45 9.44 11.02
C HIS A 169 -8.35 10.57 10.51
N GLY A 170 -8.04 11.81 10.91
CA GLY A 170 -8.80 12.99 10.47
C GLY A 170 -10.26 13.01 10.92
N GLY A 171 -10.63 12.26 11.97
CA GLY A 171 -12.01 12.17 12.45
C GLY A 171 -12.88 11.14 11.71
N VAL A 172 -12.27 10.30 10.86
CA VAL A 172 -12.93 9.19 10.15
C VAL A 172 -12.17 7.90 10.44
N GLU A 173 -12.90 6.79 10.53
CA GLU A 173 -12.30 5.45 10.64
C GLU A 173 -11.98 4.89 9.26
N TRP A 174 -10.83 4.23 9.14
CA TRP A 174 -10.35 3.68 7.88
C TRP A 174 -10.13 2.18 8.00
N LEU A 175 -10.72 1.42 7.07
CA LEU A 175 -10.40 0.02 6.83
C LEU A 175 -9.25 -0.05 5.82
N GLN A 176 -8.14 -0.66 6.22
CA GLN A 176 -7.06 -1.02 5.31
C GLN A 176 -7.38 -2.32 4.58
N VAL A 177 -7.12 -2.37 3.27
CA VAL A 177 -7.17 -3.58 2.44
C VAL A 177 -5.90 -3.64 1.60
N THR A 178 -5.09 -4.66 1.82
CA THR A 178 -3.89 -4.95 1.04
C THR A 178 -4.27 -5.73 -0.22
N ASP A 179 -3.73 -5.34 -1.38
CA ASP A 179 -3.94 -6.09 -2.61
C ASP A 179 -3.21 -7.44 -2.56
N ALA A 180 -3.98 -8.53 -2.56
CA ALA A 180 -3.45 -9.90 -2.52
C ALA A 180 -2.89 -10.37 -3.88
N THR A 181 -2.93 -9.54 -4.92
CA THR A 181 -2.37 -9.88 -6.24
C THR A 181 -0.86 -10.08 -6.15
N PRO A 182 -0.30 -11.24 -6.59
CA PRO A 182 1.13 -11.49 -6.51
C PRO A 182 1.98 -10.41 -7.18
N GLY A 183 2.88 -9.80 -6.40
CA GLY A 183 3.77 -8.73 -6.88
C GLY A 183 3.17 -7.33 -6.86
N SER A 184 1.92 -7.17 -6.40
CA SER A 184 1.34 -5.88 -6.09
C SER A 184 1.86 -5.37 -4.75
N ASP A 185 2.10 -4.07 -4.67
CA ASP A 185 2.35 -3.35 -3.42
C ASP A 185 1.18 -2.41 -3.09
N LEU A 186 0.04 -2.52 -3.75
CA LEU A 186 -1.06 -1.59 -3.55
C LEU A 186 -1.79 -1.85 -2.23
N THR A 187 -2.19 -0.77 -1.58
CA THR A 187 -3.05 -0.75 -0.40
C THR A 187 -4.17 0.25 -0.64
N THR A 188 -5.38 -0.12 -0.26
CA THR A 188 -6.54 0.78 -0.29
C THR A 188 -7.11 0.98 1.11
N TRP A 189 -7.32 2.23 1.50
CA TRP A 189 -8.00 2.62 2.72
C TRP A 189 -9.42 3.06 2.39
N TYR A 190 -10.42 2.38 2.94
CA TYR A 190 -11.83 2.72 2.78
C TYR A 190 -12.34 3.42 4.03
N SER A 191 -13.03 4.55 3.88
CA SER A 191 -13.72 5.19 5.00
C SER A 191 -14.87 4.31 5.48
N VAL A 192 -14.96 4.06 6.78
CA VAL A 192 -16.04 3.27 7.40
C VAL A 192 -16.82 4.10 8.42
N GLY A 193 -18.06 3.70 8.68
CA GLY A 193 -18.96 4.45 9.58
C GLY A 193 -19.43 5.79 9.04
N VAL A 194 -19.13 6.10 7.77
CA VAL A 194 -19.59 7.30 7.06
C VAL A 194 -20.08 6.97 5.65
N SER A 195 -20.89 7.85 5.07
CA SER A 195 -21.40 7.75 3.70
C SER A 195 -21.34 9.11 2.97
N PRO A 196 -21.03 9.14 1.66
CA PRO A 196 -20.59 8.02 0.81
C PRO A 196 -19.20 7.49 1.20
N VAL A 197 -18.92 6.23 0.86
CA VAL A 197 -17.61 5.61 1.13
C VAL A 197 -16.56 6.18 0.18
N VAL A 198 -15.40 6.53 0.73
CA VAL A 198 -14.23 7.00 0.00
C VAL A 198 -13.12 5.96 0.09
N ALA A 199 -12.53 5.61 -1.04
CA ALA A 199 -11.34 4.80 -1.14
C ALA A 199 -10.12 5.67 -1.45
N VAL A 200 -9.04 5.49 -0.71
CA VAL A 200 -7.73 6.05 -0.99
C VAL A 200 -6.80 4.90 -1.35
N THR A 201 -6.19 4.89 -2.54
CA THR A 201 -5.30 3.81 -2.98
C THR A 201 -3.90 4.35 -3.27
N GLY A 202 -2.87 3.67 -2.76
CA GLY A 202 -1.46 3.97 -3.02
C GLY A 202 -0.58 2.73 -2.81
N SER A 203 0.72 2.84 -3.05
CA SER A 203 1.68 1.76 -2.75
C SER A 203 1.93 1.62 -1.25
N HIS A 204 2.37 0.44 -0.82
CA HIS A 204 2.76 0.11 0.54
C HIS A 204 3.92 1.03 0.98
N GLY A 205 3.80 1.68 2.13
CA GLY A 205 4.65 2.82 2.52
C GLY A 205 4.00 4.20 2.33
N ALA A 206 2.83 4.27 1.67
CA ALA A 206 1.95 5.45 1.66
C ALA A 206 0.97 5.47 2.86
N ASP A 207 1.09 4.51 3.79
CA ASP A 207 0.42 4.40 5.08
C ASP A 207 0.86 5.48 6.09
N ASP A 208 1.21 6.67 5.58
CA ASP A 208 1.45 7.80 6.45
C ASP A 208 0.11 8.22 7.06
N ALA A 209 -0.04 7.97 8.36
CA ALA A 209 -1.14 8.49 9.17
C ALA A 209 -1.40 9.98 8.89
N ALA A 210 -0.37 10.77 8.55
CA ALA A 210 -0.52 12.16 8.18
C ALA A 210 -1.25 12.36 6.83
N ALA A 211 -1.02 11.49 5.84
CA ALA A 211 -1.71 11.54 4.55
C ALA A 211 -3.21 11.29 4.72
N LEU A 212 -3.59 10.22 5.45
CA LEU A 212 -4.99 9.92 5.74
C LEU A 212 -5.66 10.97 6.62
N THR A 213 -4.93 11.65 7.51
CA THR A 213 -5.47 12.72 8.35
C THR A 213 -6.00 13.89 7.52
N GLY A 214 -5.29 14.27 6.46
CA GLY A 214 -5.75 15.33 5.54
C GLY A 214 -7.05 14.96 4.82
N PHE A 215 -7.15 13.72 4.35
CA PHE A 215 -8.37 13.21 3.71
C PHE A 215 -9.52 13.07 4.69
N GLY A 216 -9.29 12.43 5.85
CA GLY A 216 -10.31 12.26 6.88
C GLY A 216 -10.91 13.59 7.34
N THR A 217 -10.09 14.63 7.48
CA THR A 217 -10.58 15.96 7.89
C THR A 217 -11.53 16.56 6.85
N ALA A 218 -11.21 16.40 5.55
CA ALA A 218 -12.11 16.84 4.48
C ALA A 218 -13.42 16.05 4.49
N LEU A 219 -13.34 14.72 4.63
CA LEU A 219 -14.52 13.85 4.70
C LEU A 219 -15.43 14.19 5.88
N ALA A 220 -14.86 14.35 7.08
CA ALA A 220 -15.62 14.63 8.31
C ALA A 220 -16.48 15.91 8.24
N GLY A 221 -16.16 16.85 7.35
CA GLY A 221 -16.96 18.06 7.12
C GLY A 221 -18.17 17.86 6.20
N HIS A 222 -18.23 16.75 5.46
CA HIS A 222 -19.17 16.53 4.35
C HIS A 222 -19.89 15.17 4.39
N THR A 223 -19.45 14.22 5.23
CA THR A 223 -20.06 12.90 5.38
C THR A 223 -20.61 12.68 6.78
N ASP A 224 -21.62 11.81 6.90
CA ASP A 224 -22.16 11.36 8.19
C ASP A 224 -22.41 9.85 8.21
N GLY A 225 -22.80 9.32 9.37
CA GLY A 225 -23.04 7.90 9.56
C GLY A 225 -24.46 7.41 9.28
N ALA A 226 -25.39 8.27 8.82
CA ALA A 226 -26.80 7.92 8.71
C ALA A 226 -27.05 6.78 7.70
N ASP A 227 -26.34 6.83 6.58
CA ASP A 227 -26.43 5.85 5.47
C ASP A 227 -25.12 5.05 5.31
N ALA A 228 -24.30 4.97 6.37
CA ALA A 228 -23.04 4.23 6.32
C ALA A 228 -23.29 2.71 6.21
N PRO A 229 -22.59 2.00 5.30
CA PRO A 229 -22.68 0.54 5.24
C PRO A 229 -22.24 -0.10 6.56
N ALA A 230 -23.04 -1.06 7.04
CA ALA A 230 -22.71 -1.82 8.23
C ALA A 230 -21.63 -2.88 7.94
N PRO A 231 -20.80 -3.27 8.92
CA PRO A 231 -19.87 -4.37 8.77
C PRO A 231 -20.58 -5.70 8.53
N ALA A 232 -19.97 -6.56 7.72
CA ALA A 232 -20.40 -7.95 7.55
C ALA A 232 -20.28 -8.72 8.88
N PRO A 233 -21.12 -9.74 9.11
CA PRO A 233 -20.99 -10.62 10.27
C PRO A 233 -19.68 -11.43 10.22
N VAL A 234 -19.31 -12.05 11.34
CA VAL A 234 -18.19 -12.99 11.39
C VAL A 234 -18.38 -14.09 10.33
N PRO A 235 -17.38 -14.41 9.50
CA PRO A 235 -17.47 -15.52 8.58
C PRO A 235 -17.92 -16.81 9.26
N LEU A 236 -18.67 -17.65 8.53
CA LEU A 236 -19.24 -18.90 9.01
C LEU A 236 -20.38 -18.78 10.05
N THR A 237 -20.81 -17.58 10.46
CA THR A 237 -21.87 -17.39 11.48
C THR A 237 -23.19 -18.07 11.10
N ASP A 238 -23.61 -17.90 9.84
CA ASP A 238 -24.88 -18.41 9.33
C ASP A 238 -24.88 -19.91 9.03
N LEU A 239 -23.72 -20.58 9.16
CA LEU A 239 -23.66 -22.02 8.97
C LEU A 239 -24.53 -22.73 10.01
N ARG A 240 -25.40 -23.61 9.51
CA ARG A 240 -26.21 -24.47 10.36
C ARG A 240 -25.30 -25.35 11.19
N GLN A 241 -25.63 -25.54 12.45
CA GLN A 241 -24.94 -26.49 13.32
C GLN A 241 -25.72 -27.80 13.34
N ASP A 242 -24.99 -28.91 13.29
CA ASP A 242 -25.53 -30.15 13.83
C ASP A 242 -25.47 -30.00 15.36
N ALA A 243 -26.56 -30.32 16.07
CA ALA A 243 -26.65 -30.18 17.51
C ALA A 243 -25.62 -31.09 18.21
N ALA A 244 -24.38 -30.61 18.33
CA ALA A 244 -23.31 -31.31 18.99
C ALA A 244 -23.47 -31.09 20.49
N SER A 245 -24.12 -32.03 21.16
CA SER A 245 -24.15 -32.10 22.63
C SER A 245 -23.13 -33.12 23.15
N GLY A 246 -22.65 -32.92 24.37
CA GLY A 246 -21.76 -33.86 25.05
C GLY A 246 -20.43 -34.04 24.33
N ALA A 247 -20.02 -35.29 24.09
CA ALA A 247 -18.69 -35.62 23.56
C ALA A 247 -18.34 -35.01 22.19
N ALA A 248 -19.33 -34.55 21.40
CA ALA A 248 -19.06 -33.80 20.17
C ALA A 248 -18.64 -32.34 20.46
N ALA A 249 -19.25 -31.71 21.47
CA ALA A 249 -18.85 -30.38 21.93
C ALA A 249 -17.45 -30.40 22.56
N ASP A 250 -17.17 -31.38 23.44
CA ASP A 250 -15.85 -31.51 24.09
C ASP A 250 -14.72 -31.68 23.07
N ARG A 251 -14.97 -32.45 22.00
CA ARG A 251 -14.03 -32.60 20.89
C ARG A 251 -13.81 -31.29 20.15
N CYS A 252 -14.87 -30.54 19.86
CA CYS A 252 -14.73 -29.22 19.24
C CYS A 252 -13.91 -28.25 20.11
N THR A 253 -14.13 -28.24 21.43
CA THR A 253 -13.31 -27.46 22.35
C THR A 253 -11.85 -27.88 22.29
N GLY A 254 -11.56 -29.18 22.40
CA GLY A 254 -10.20 -29.71 22.31
C GLY A 254 -9.51 -29.43 20.97
N LEU A 255 -10.26 -29.43 19.86
CA LEU A 255 -9.75 -29.01 18.55
C LEU A 255 -9.30 -27.53 18.62
N LEU A 256 -10.20 -26.63 19.03
CA LEU A 256 -9.95 -25.19 19.02
C LEU A 256 -8.88 -24.75 20.02
N ASP A 257 -8.75 -25.44 21.15
CA ASP A 257 -7.74 -25.19 22.18
C ASP A 257 -6.34 -25.67 21.75
N GLY A 258 -6.27 -26.67 20.87
CA GLY A 258 -4.99 -27.15 20.34
C GLY A 258 -4.54 -26.45 19.05
N LEU A 259 -5.35 -25.54 18.49
CA LEU A 259 -4.92 -24.69 17.39
C LEU A 259 -3.93 -23.62 17.89
N PRO A 260 -2.93 -23.23 17.06
CA PRO A 260 -1.91 -22.29 17.48
C PRO A 260 -2.45 -20.86 17.60
N ASP A 261 -1.74 -20.03 18.37
CA ASP A 261 -2.05 -18.60 18.52
C ASP A 261 -1.80 -17.78 17.25
N GLY A 262 -1.14 -18.33 16.23
CA GLY A 262 -0.90 -17.62 14.98
C GLY A 262 -0.60 -18.49 13.77
N PHE A 263 -1.00 -17.97 12.61
CA PHE A 263 -0.70 -18.52 11.28
C PHE A 263 0.11 -17.50 10.49
N GLY A 264 1.44 -17.49 10.69
CA GLY A 264 2.30 -16.49 10.06
C GLY A 264 2.04 -15.13 10.69
N ASP A 265 1.55 -14.18 9.91
CA ASP A 265 1.21 -12.83 10.37
C ASP A 265 -0.15 -12.78 11.09
N TYR A 266 -1.01 -13.77 10.87
CA TYR A 266 -2.29 -13.89 11.54
C TYR A 266 -2.13 -14.18 13.02
N ARG A 267 -2.89 -13.46 13.86
CA ARG A 267 -2.94 -13.63 15.31
C ARG A 267 -4.35 -13.95 15.77
N ARG A 268 -4.47 -14.93 16.67
CA ARG A 268 -5.75 -15.35 17.24
C ARG A 268 -6.37 -14.20 18.02
N ILE A 269 -7.66 -13.97 17.83
CA ILE A 269 -8.41 -13.02 18.64
C ILE A 269 -8.42 -13.54 20.08
N ALA A 270 -7.88 -12.74 21.00
CA ALA A 270 -7.78 -13.09 22.40
C ALA A 270 -9.16 -13.01 23.08
N ALA A 271 -9.36 -13.78 24.15
CA ALA A 271 -10.65 -13.82 24.85
C ALA A 271 -11.06 -12.48 25.50
N ASP A 272 -10.11 -11.59 25.74
CA ASP A 272 -10.32 -10.24 26.25
C ASP A 272 -10.46 -9.17 25.15
N ASP A 273 -10.25 -9.52 23.89
CA ASP A 273 -10.56 -8.65 22.75
C ASP A 273 -12.08 -8.52 22.61
N PRO A 274 -12.64 -7.29 22.51
CA PRO A 274 -14.08 -7.09 22.35
C PRO A 274 -14.69 -7.87 21.19
N ARG A 275 -13.94 -8.08 20.10
CA ARG A 275 -14.37 -8.85 18.91
C ARG A 275 -14.62 -10.32 19.21
N ALA A 276 -14.05 -10.86 20.30
CA ALA A 276 -14.29 -12.23 20.71
C ALA A 276 -15.77 -12.48 21.08
N ALA A 277 -16.49 -11.44 21.51
CA ALA A 277 -17.91 -11.55 21.85
C ALA A 277 -18.82 -11.79 20.62
N ASP A 278 -18.35 -11.43 19.42
CA ASP A 278 -19.09 -11.61 18.17
C ASP A 278 -18.82 -12.98 17.52
N LEU A 279 -17.88 -13.77 18.04
CA LEU A 279 -17.57 -15.09 17.50
C LEU A 279 -18.73 -16.06 17.74
N PRO A 280 -19.14 -16.83 16.71
CA PRO A 280 -20.17 -17.84 16.90
C PRO A 280 -19.67 -18.97 17.80
N ASP A 281 -20.59 -19.69 18.43
CA ASP A 281 -20.28 -20.86 19.26
C ASP A 281 -19.33 -21.82 18.54
N ARG A 282 -18.32 -22.29 19.27
CA ARG A 282 -17.30 -23.24 18.78
C ARG A 282 -16.57 -22.71 17.55
N ALA A 283 -16.23 -21.42 17.56
CA ALA A 283 -15.35 -20.81 16.60
C ALA A 283 -14.12 -20.16 17.26
N ALA A 284 -13.07 -20.04 16.46
CA ALA A 284 -11.92 -19.19 16.72
C ALA A 284 -11.61 -18.41 15.46
N ALA A 285 -11.10 -17.19 15.60
CA ALA A 285 -10.70 -16.36 14.49
C ALA A 285 -9.28 -15.85 14.69
N TRP A 286 -8.59 -15.63 13.56
CA TRP A 286 -7.29 -15.00 13.49
C TRP A 286 -7.36 -13.83 12.52
N THR A 287 -6.75 -12.71 12.89
CA THR A 287 -6.76 -11.47 12.12
C THR A 287 -5.34 -11.03 11.82
N ALA A 288 -5.17 -10.27 10.74
CA ALA A 288 -3.94 -9.60 10.38
C ALA A 288 -4.29 -8.24 9.76
N PRO A 289 -3.52 -7.16 10.01
CA PRO A 289 -3.80 -5.85 9.45
C PRO A 289 -3.88 -5.87 7.92
N GLY A 290 -4.92 -5.27 7.36
CA GLY A 290 -5.11 -5.18 5.90
C GLY A 290 -5.58 -6.47 5.22
N LEU A 291 -5.76 -7.57 5.96
CA LEU A 291 -6.11 -8.89 5.40
C LEU A 291 -7.45 -9.40 5.94
N GLU A 292 -8.10 -10.26 5.17
CA GLU A 292 -9.32 -10.95 5.61
C GLU A 292 -9.03 -11.96 6.72
N PRO A 293 -9.93 -12.12 7.70
CA PRO A 293 -9.70 -13.02 8.82
C PRO A 293 -9.74 -14.49 8.40
N VAL A 294 -8.99 -15.30 9.12
CA VAL A 294 -9.16 -16.76 9.12
C VAL A 294 -10.14 -17.11 10.23
N VAL A 295 -11.21 -17.84 9.94
CA VAL A 295 -12.19 -18.29 10.93
C VAL A 295 -12.33 -19.80 10.85
N VAL A 296 -12.12 -20.50 11.97
CA VAL A 296 -12.36 -21.93 12.10
C VAL A 296 -13.60 -22.14 12.95
N ARG A 297 -14.59 -22.89 12.46
CA ARG A 297 -15.80 -23.24 13.20
C ARG A 297 -16.03 -24.75 13.20
N CYS A 298 -16.25 -25.33 14.38
CA CYS A 298 -16.41 -26.76 14.57
C CYS A 298 -17.85 -27.20 14.85
N GLY A 299 -18.21 -28.37 14.31
CA GLY A 299 -19.52 -28.99 14.43
C GLY A 299 -20.61 -28.23 13.67
N VAL A 300 -20.24 -27.70 12.52
CA VAL A 300 -21.17 -27.21 11.50
C VAL A 300 -21.74 -28.37 10.70
N ARG A 301 -22.87 -28.17 10.04
CA ARG A 301 -23.37 -29.10 9.05
C ARG A 301 -22.55 -28.94 7.76
N LEU A 302 -22.31 -30.06 7.06
CA LEU A 302 -21.68 -30.03 5.74
C LEU A 302 -22.54 -29.22 4.76
N SER A 303 -21.89 -28.49 3.84
CA SER A 303 -22.60 -27.66 2.86
C SER A 303 -23.56 -28.48 2.00
N ASP A 304 -24.73 -27.90 1.71
CA ASP A 304 -25.73 -28.47 0.81
C ASP A 304 -25.21 -28.50 -0.66
N SER A 305 -24.13 -27.75 -0.98
CA SER A 305 -23.46 -27.76 -2.29
C SER A 305 -22.55 -28.97 -2.51
N TYR A 306 -22.18 -29.70 -1.45
CA TYR A 306 -21.36 -30.90 -1.57
C TYR A 306 -22.16 -32.06 -2.17
N GLN A 307 -21.64 -32.63 -3.27
CA GLN A 307 -22.25 -33.76 -3.98
C GLN A 307 -21.23 -34.83 -4.32
N ALA A 308 -21.70 -36.04 -4.59
CA ALA A 308 -20.85 -37.13 -5.05
C ALA A 308 -20.10 -36.74 -6.33
N GLY A 309 -18.79 -37.00 -6.35
CA GLY A 309 -17.92 -36.58 -7.46
C GLY A 309 -17.34 -35.17 -7.35
N ALA A 310 -17.64 -34.44 -6.27
CA ALA A 310 -16.98 -33.17 -5.96
C ALA A 310 -15.45 -33.33 -5.91
N ARG A 311 -14.74 -32.30 -6.38
CA ARG A 311 -13.28 -32.26 -6.29
C ARG A 311 -12.89 -31.97 -4.85
N LEU A 312 -11.96 -32.77 -4.35
CA LEU A 312 -11.43 -32.65 -3.00
C LEU A 312 -9.94 -32.37 -3.06
N THR A 313 -9.48 -31.52 -2.17
CA THR A 313 -8.05 -31.27 -1.95
C THR A 313 -7.62 -32.09 -0.75
N GLN A 314 -6.73 -33.05 -0.95
CA GLN A 314 -6.15 -33.82 0.15
C GLN A 314 -5.02 -33.00 0.78
N ILE A 315 -5.16 -32.68 2.07
CA ILE A 315 -4.13 -31.99 2.86
C ILE A 315 -3.85 -32.87 4.06
N ASN A 316 -2.64 -33.42 4.14
CA ASN A 316 -2.30 -34.49 5.08
C ASN A 316 -3.34 -35.64 4.99
N ASP A 317 -3.88 -36.09 6.12
CA ASP A 317 -4.91 -37.14 6.17
C ASP A 317 -6.36 -36.60 6.08
N VAL A 318 -6.55 -35.30 5.87
CA VAL A 318 -7.88 -34.67 5.82
C VAL A 318 -8.24 -34.27 4.38
N PRO A 319 -9.29 -34.87 3.80
CA PRO A 319 -9.86 -34.38 2.54
C PRO A 319 -10.69 -33.12 2.77
N TRP A 320 -10.46 -32.09 1.95
CA TRP A 320 -11.15 -30.80 2.03
C TRP A 320 -12.02 -30.53 0.80
N PHE A 321 -13.23 -30.04 1.02
CA PHE A 321 -14.13 -29.53 0.01
C PHE A 321 -14.21 -28.00 0.10
N GLU A 322 -14.02 -27.30 -1.02
CA GLU A 322 -14.16 -25.85 -1.10
C GLU A 322 -15.54 -25.48 -1.66
N ASP A 323 -16.29 -24.68 -0.91
CA ASP A 323 -17.54 -24.07 -1.34
C ASP A 323 -17.25 -22.68 -1.91
N THR A 324 -17.17 -22.60 -3.24
CA THR A 324 -16.67 -21.43 -3.98
C THR A 324 -17.79 -20.41 -4.25
N ALA A 325 -18.18 -19.67 -3.21
CA ALA A 325 -18.99 -18.46 -3.36
C ALA A 325 -18.22 -17.27 -2.79
N LEU A 326 -17.36 -16.65 -3.61
CA LEU A 326 -16.66 -15.43 -3.22
C LEU A 326 -17.63 -14.25 -3.25
N ALA A 327 -17.69 -13.51 -2.14
CA ALA A 327 -18.37 -12.22 -2.11
C ALA A 327 -17.60 -11.18 -2.95
N GLN A 328 -18.29 -10.16 -3.46
CA GLN A 328 -17.65 -9.10 -4.25
C GLN A 328 -16.59 -8.38 -3.39
N GLY A 329 -15.36 -8.32 -3.88
CA GLY A 329 -14.25 -7.77 -3.10
C GLY A 329 -13.98 -8.61 -1.85
N SER A 330 -13.95 -9.93 -1.98
CA SER A 330 -13.42 -10.88 -1.00
C SER A 330 -12.61 -11.94 -1.75
N THR A 331 -11.53 -12.38 -1.12
CA THR A 331 -10.64 -13.45 -1.56
C THR A 331 -10.79 -14.72 -0.72
N ALA A 332 -11.71 -14.70 0.25
CA ALA A 332 -11.92 -15.76 1.22
C ALA A 332 -12.85 -16.85 0.68
N GLY A 333 -12.37 -18.10 0.70
CA GLY A 333 -13.16 -19.29 0.42
C GLY A 333 -13.58 -20.00 1.70
N VAL A 334 -14.68 -20.77 1.64
CA VAL A 334 -15.14 -21.62 2.74
C VAL A 334 -14.78 -23.08 2.46
N TRP A 335 -14.05 -23.69 3.38
CA TRP A 335 -13.50 -25.04 3.26
C TRP A 335 -14.10 -25.96 4.32
N TYR A 336 -14.58 -27.14 3.93
CA TYR A 336 -15.14 -28.14 4.81
C TYR A 336 -14.24 -29.37 4.90
N ALA A 337 -13.85 -29.75 6.11
CA ALA A 337 -13.14 -30.99 6.38
C ALA A 337 -14.08 -32.19 6.30
N LEU A 338 -13.70 -33.19 5.50
CA LEU A 338 -14.44 -34.43 5.30
C LEU A 338 -13.72 -35.60 5.97
N GLY A 339 -14.42 -36.73 6.13
CA GLY A 339 -13.83 -37.97 6.66
C GLY A 339 -13.61 -37.99 8.18
N TYR A 340 -13.99 -36.93 8.90
CA TYR A 340 -13.92 -36.84 10.35
C TYR A 340 -15.23 -36.28 10.92
N ALA A 341 -15.51 -36.60 12.19
CA ALA A 341 -16.63 -36.02 12.92
C ALA A 341 -16.15 -35.49 14.29
N PRO A 342 -16.57 -34.29 14.72
CA PRO A 342 -17.52 -33.37 14.06
C PRO A 342 -16.95 -32.67 12.80
N THR A 343 -17.81 -32.19 11.91
CA THR A 343 -17.39 -31.46 10.69
C THR A 343 -16.84 -30.08 11.06
N VAL A 344 -15.70 -29.71 10.47
CA VAL A 344 -15.05 -28.40 10.64
C VAL A 344 -15.18 -27.62 9.35
N ALA A 345 -15.58 -26.36 9.45
CA ALA A 345 -15.45 -25.39 8.37
C ALA A 345 -14.38 -24.36 8.69
N VAL A 346 -13.67 -23.92 7.66
CA VAL A 346 -12.68 -22.85 7.73
C VAL A 346 -12.97 -21.82 6.64
N SER A 347 -13.13 -20.56 7.03
CA SER A 347 -13.11 -19.42 6.10
C SER A 347 -11.70 -18.85 6.12
N LEU A 348 -11.07 -18.72 4.95
CA LEU A 348 -9.74 -18.13 4.87
C LEU A 348 -9.48 -17.51 3.50
N PRO A 349 -8.66 -16.44 3.43
CA PRO A 349 -8.18 -15.91 2.15
C PRO A 349 -7.26 -16.91 1.44
N THR A 350 -7.20 -16.77 0.12
CA THR A 350 -6.56 -17.77 -0.76
C THR A 350 -5.06 -17.93 -0.47
N ASP A 351 -4.38 -16.86 -0.10
CA ASP A 351 -2.95 -16.83 0.21
C ASP A 351 -2.61 -17.51 1.56
N ALA A 352 -3.52 -17.48 2.53
CA ALA A 352 -3.40 -18.19 3.81
C ALA A 352 -3.64 -19.72 3.70
N GLY A 353 -4.19 -20.17 2.55
CA GLY A 353 -4.57 -21.54 2.20
C GLY A 353 -3.72 -22.65 2.81
N ASN A 354 -2.49 -22.73 2.30
CA ASN A 354 -1.60 -23.86 2.58
C ASN A 354 -1.21 -23.95 4.05
N GLN A 355 -0.91 -22.81 4.69
CA GLN A 355 -0.44 -22.80 6.07
C GLN A 355 -1.57 -23.18 7.04
N VAL A 356 -2.72 -22.51 6.92
CA VAL A 356 -3.86 -22.70 7.81
C VAL A 356 -4.38 -24.13 7.68
N LEU A 357 -4.68 -24.58 6.46
CA LEU A 357 -5.31 -25.89 6.26
C LEU A 357 -4.39 -27.04 6.68
N THR A 358 -3.07 -26.92 6.52
CA THR A 358 -2.12 -27.94 6.99
C THR A 358 -2.20 -28.12 8.51
N GLN A 359 -2.10 -27.03 9.27
CA GLN A 359 -2.11 -27.07 10.73
C GLN A 359 -3.49 -27.47 11.30
N VAL A 360 -4.57 -26.99 10.69
CA VAL A 360 -5.93 -27.42 11.06
C VAL A 360 -6.12 -28.92 10.76
N SER A 361 -5.57 -29.43 9.64
CA SER A 361 -5.65 -30.86 9.30
C SER A 361 -4.93 -31.74 10.33
N GLU A 362 -3.74 -31.34 10.78
CA GLU A 362 -2.99 -32.03 11.83
C GLU A 362 -3.81 -32.09 13.14
N GLN A 363 -4.41 -30.96 13.52
CA GLN A 363 -5.21 -30.87 14.74
C GLN A 363 -6.50 -31.70 14.65
N ILE A 364 -7.15 -31.75 13.49
CA ILE A 364 -8.31 -32.63 13.23
C ILE A 364 -7.91 -34.10 13.36
N ALA A 365 -6.83 -34.51 12.70
CA ALA A 365 -6.39 -35.90 12.70
C ALA A 365 -5.96 -36.38 14.11
N GLY A 366 -5.40 -35.49 14.93
CA GLY A 366 -5.05 -35.79 16.32
C GLY A 366 -6.24 -35.79 17.29
N SER A 367 -7.30 -35.02 17.00
CA SER A 367 -8.41 -34.80 17.93
C SER A 367 -9.65 -35.66 17.63
N PHE A 368 -9.90 -35.99 16.35
CA PHE A 368 -11.16 -36.57 15.90
C PHE A 368 -11.02 -38.03 15.46
N ARG A 369 -12.16 -38.72 15.44
CA ARG A 369 -12.26 -40.06 14.86
C ARG A 369 -12.61 -39.94 13.39
N LYS A 370 -12.03 -40.82 12.57
CA LYS A 370 -12.41 -40.98 11.18
C LYS A 370 -13.84 -41.50 11.08
N THR A 371 -14.58 -41.04 10.08
CA THR A 371 -15.92 -41.53 9.77
C THR A 371 -15.85 -42.64 8.73
N GLY A 372 -16.49 -43.78 9.01
CA GLY A 372 -16.53 -44.93 8.09
C GLY A 372 -15.45 -46.00 8.31
N GLU A 373 -14.64 -45.86 9.37
CA GLU A 373 -13.85 -46.96 9.97
C GLU A 373 -14.61 -47.60 11.13
#